data_AF-F8B277-F1
#
_entry.id   AF-F8B277-F1
#
_cell.length_a   1.000
_cell.length_b   1.000
_cell.length_c   1.000
_cell.angle_alpha   90.00
_cell.angle_beta   90.00
_cell.angle_gamma   90.00
#
_symmetry.space_group_name_H-M   'P 1'
#
loop_
_entity.id
_entity.type
_entity.pdbx_description
1 polymer ?
#
loop_
_entity_poly.entity_id
_entity_poly.type
_entity_poly.pdbx_seq_one_letter_code
_entity_poly.pdbx_strand_id
1 'polypeptide(L)'
;MGVRKLSISVPSEVEETIKAAAAEEGKPVSTWLTEAAVEKARAATLYAAGRAAAQELVAEYESEHGKLPEEFRQRARAFLAEAGLFDDEPWQAAG
;
A
#
# COMPACT_ATOMS: atom_id res chain seq x y z
N MET A 1 -21.29 -10.85 14.66
CA MET A 1 -20.39 -10.54 13.52
C MET A 1 -20.34 -11.75 12.61
N GLY A 2 -20.59 -11.57 11.30
CA GLY A 2 -20.58 -12.70 10.35
C GLY A 2 -19.17 -12.96 9.86
N VAL A 3 -18.68 -14.19 10.05
CA VAL A 3 -17.41 -14.64 9.46
C VAL A 3 -17.70 -15.11 8.04
N ARG A 4 -16.97 -14.57 7.04
CA ARG A 4 -17.05 -15.04 5.65
C ARG A 4 -15.80 -15.83 5.32
N LYS A 5 -15.97 -17.05 4.81
CA LYS A 5 -14.86 -17.89 4.36
C LYS A 5 -14.41 -17.45 2.97
N LEU A 6 -13.11 -17.23 2.80
CA LEU A 6 -12.47 -17.03 1.50
C LEU A 6 -11.73 -18.33 1.13
N SER A 7 -11.88 -18.75 -0.13
CA SER A 7 -11.12 -19.86 -0.69
C SER A 7 -10.17 -19.29 -1.73
N ILE A 8 -8.88 -19.57 -1.58
CA ILE A 8 -7.83 -19.06 -2.47
C ILE A 8 -7.05 -20.24 -3.06
N SER A 9 -6.69 -20.12 -4.33
CA SER A 9 -5.80 -21.05 -5.01
C SER A 9 -4.47 -20.36 -5.24
N VAL A 10 -3.38 -21.02 -4.88
CA VAL A 10 -2.02 -20.50 -5.02
C VAL A 10 -1.14 -21.56 -5.69
N PRO A 11 -0.07 -21.16 -6.40
CA PRO A 11 0.95 -22.09 -6.86
C PRO A 11 1.56 -22.88 -5.70
N SER A 12 2.01 -24.11 -5.95
CA SER A 12 2.58 -24.98 -4.91
C SER A 12 3.81 -24.36 -4.23
N GLU A 13 4.66 -23.67 -4.98
CA GLU A 13 5.82 -22.93 -4.44
C GLU A 13 5.42 -21.84 -3.43
N VAL A 14 4.31 -21.15 -3.69
CA VAL A 14 3.75 -20.13 -2.81
C VAL A 14 3.13 -20.77 -1.57
N GLU A 15 2.43 -21.90 -1.73
CA GLU A 15 1.89 -22.67 -0.61
C GLU A 15 2.99 -23.12 0.37
N GLU A 16 4.10 -23.65 -0.14
CA GLU A 16 5.24 -24.08 0.68
C GLU A 16 5.86 -22.90 1.42
N THR A 17 6.02 -21.77 0.75
CA THR A 17 6.54 -20.54 1.34
C THR A 17 5.63 -20.00 2.45
N ILE A 18 4.30 -20.00 2.23
CA ILE A 18 3.32 -19.59 3.24
C ILE A 18 3.39 -20.50 4.47
N LYS A 19 3.49 -21.82 4.26
CA LYS A 19 3.61 -22.78 5.37
C LYS A 19 4.89 -22.57 6.16
N ALA A 20 6.01 -22.34 5.48
CA ALA A 20 7.30 -22.06 6.11
C ALA A 20 7.23 -20.78 6.96
N ALA A 21 6.76 -19.67 6.39
CA ALA A 21 6.63 -18.39 7.11
C ALA A 21 5.71 -18.50 8.33
N ALA A 22 4.56 -19.16 8.18
CA ALA A 22 3.65 -19.39 9.30
C ALA A 22 4.29 -20.24 10.41
N ALA A 23 5.08 -21.26 10.04
CA ALA A 23 5.81 -22.10 10.99
C ALA A 23 6.95 -21.35 11.70
N GLU A 24 7.70 -20.49 10.99
CA GLU A 24 8.72 -19.62 11.57
C GLU A 24 8.14 -18.68 12.63
N GLU A 25 6.93 -18.18 12.41
CA GLU A 25 6.19 -17.36 13.37
C GLU A 25 5.41 -18.17 14.42
N GLY A 26 5.41 -19.50 14.34
CA GLY A 26 4.69 -20.37 15.26
C GLY A 26 3.16 -20.26 15.18
N LYS A 27 2.62 -19.82 14.04
CA LYS A 27 1.19 -19.56 13.82
C LYS A 27 0.56 -20.58 12.86
N PRO A 28 -0.75 -20.90 13.03
CA PRO A 28 -1.48 -21.61 11.98
C PRO A 28 -1.53 -20.77 10.70
N VAL A 29 -1.41 -21.43 9.54
CA VAL A 29 -1.45 -20.77 8.21
C VAL A 29 -2.67 -19.86 8.04
N SER A 30 -3.85 -20.29 8.50
CA SER A 30 -5.06 -19.47 8.42
C SER A 30 -4.96 -18.18 9.23
N THR A 31 -4.32 -18.24 10.41
CA THR A 31 -4.12 -17.07 11.28
C THR A 31 -3.10 -16.14 10.65
N TRP A 32 -1.97 -16.67 10.22
CA TRP A 32 -0.89 -15.92 9.56
C TRP A 32 -1.42 -15.17 8.32
N LEU A 33 -2.17 -15.87 7.44
CA LEU A 33 -2.79 -15.26 6.27
C LEU A 33 -3.83 -14.19 6.62
N THR A 34 -4.62 -14.42 7.66
CA THR A 34 -5.63 -13.44 8.10
C THR A 34 -4.97 -12.18 8.61
N GLU A 35 -3.91 -12.30 9.41
CA GLU A 35 -3.15 -11.15 9.92
C GLU A 35 -2.51 -10.36 8.77
N ALA A 36 -1.79 -11.05 7.87
CA ALA A 36 -1.18 -10.41 6.70
C ALA A 36 -2.22 -9.70 5.81
N ALA A 37 -3.38 -10.33 5.58
CA ALA A 37 -4.46 -9.73 4.81
C ALA A 37 -5.05 -8.49 5.50
N VAL A 38 -5.22 -8.53 6.83
CA VAL A 38 -5.70 -7.38 7.61
C VAL A 38 -4.71 -6.23 7.57
N GLU A 39 -3.41 -6.50 7.73
CA GLU A 39 -2.37 -5.49 7.65
C GLU A 39 -2.32 -4.84 6.27
N LYS A 40 -2.33 -5.65 5.20
CA LYS A 40 -2.33 -5.13 3.83
C LYS A 40 -3.60 -4.31 3.53
N ALA A 41 -4.77 -4.77 3.97
CA ALA A 41 -6.03 -4.03 3.78
C ALA A 41 -6.04 -2.70 4.54
N ARG A 42 -5.50 -2.67 5.78
CA ARG A 42 -5.36 -1.42 6.56
C ARG A 42 -4.39 -0.47 5.88
N ALA A 43 -3.23 -0.94 5.44
CA ALA A 43 -2.25 -0.14 4.73
C ALA A 43 -2.85 0.46 3.44
N ALA A 44 -3.57 -0.35 2.66
CA ALA A 44 -4.27 0.12 1.46
C ALA A 44 -5.32 1.20 1.78
N THR A 45 -6.09 1.02 2.86
CA THR A 45 -7.07 2.01 3.31
C THR A 45 -6.40 3.33 3.72
N LEU A 46 -5.33 3.26 4.51
CA LEU A 46 -4.57 4.44 4.94
C LEU A 46 -3.94 5.15 3.75
N TYR A 47 -3.39 4.41 2.79
CA TYR A 47 -2.83 4.97 1.57
C TYR A 47 -3.89 5.69 0.74
N ALA A 48 -5.06 5.09 0.53
CA ALA A 48 -6.16 5.70 -0.19
C ALA A 48 -6.66 6.99 0.50
N ALA A 49 -6.80 6.96 1.83
CA ALA A 49 -7.18 8.13 2.61
C ALA A 49 -6.12 9.24 2.53
N GLY A 50 -4.84 8.89 2.66
CA GLY A 50 -3.73 9.84 2.54
C GLY A 50 -3.64 10.47 1.15
N ARG A 51 -3.87 9.67 0.10
CA ARG A 51 -3.95 10.17 -1.29
C ARG A 51 -5.10 11.15 -1.47
N ALA A 52 -6.27 10.85 -0.93
CA ALA A 52 -7.42 11.75 -1.01
C ALA A 52 -7.15 13.08 -0.28
N ALA A 53 -6.61 13.01 0.94
CA ALA A 53 -6.25 14.21 1.71
C ALA A 53 -5.17 15.06 1.01
N ALA A 54 -4.16 14.42 0.40
CA ALA A 54 -3.14 15.14 -0.36
C ALA A 54 -3.72 15.82 -1.60
N GLN A 55 -4.67 15.18 -2.30
CA GLN A 55 -5.36 15.78 -3.44
C GLN A 55 -6.21 16.98 -3.03
N GLU A 56 -6.90 16.90 -1.90
CA GLU A 56 -7.67 18.02 -1.34
C GLU A 56 -6.78 19.23 -1.03
N LEU A 57 -5.65 19.00 -0.37
CA LEU A 57 -4.70 20.06 -0.03
C LEU A 57 -4.08 20.72 -1.26
N VAL A 58 -3.78 19.94 -2.29
CA VAL A 58 -3.32 20.48 -3.59
C VAL A 58 -4.43 21.28 -4.27
N ALA A 59 -5.67 20.81 -4.26
CA ALA A 59 -6.79 21.50 -4.87
C ALA A 59 -7.11 22.83 -4.17
N GLU A 60 -7.05 22.87 -2.84
CA GLU A 60 -7.18 24.09 -2.04
C GLU A 60 -6.11 25.10 -2.42
N TYR A 61 -4.83 24.68 -2.43
CA TYR A 61 -3.72 25.52 -2.84
C TYR A 61 -3.89 26.06 -4.27
N GLU A 62 -4.27 25.21 -5.23
CA GLU A 62 -4.46 25.62 -6.63
C GLU A 62 -5.66 26.57 -6.81
N SER A 63 -6.67 26.46 -5.94
CA SER A 63 -7.81 27.39 -5.92
C SER A 63 -7.39 28.78 -5.45
N GLU A 64 -6.49 28.89 -4.48
CA GLU A 64 -6.04 30.17 -3.91
C GLU A 64 -4.92 30.81 -4.74
N HIS A 65 -4.02 30.01 -5.31
CA HIS A 65 -2.77 30.48 -5.92
C HIS A 65 -2.63 30.18 -7.41
N GLY A 66 -3.58 29.44 -7.99
CA GLY A 66 -3.50 28.94 -9.37
C GLY A 66 -2.73 27.63 -9.48
N LYS A 67 -2.76 27.03 -10.68
CA LYS A 67 -2.18 25.70 -10.94
C LYS A 67 -0.70 25.63 -10.58
N LEU A 68 -0.30 24.55 -9.91
CA LEU A 68 1.09 24.25 -9.60
C LEU A 68 1.88 23.95 -10.89
N PRO A 69 2.94 24.72 -11.17
CA PRO A 69 3.83 24.43 -12.29
C PRO A 69 4.49 23.05 -12.18
N GLU A 70 4.75 22.44 -13.34
CA GLU A 70 5.36 21.11 -13.43
C GLU A 70 6.78 21.06 -12.84
N GLU A 71 7.50 22.18 -12.88
CA GLU A 71 8.84 22.31 -12.28
C GLU A 71 8.82 22.07 -10.76
N PHE A 72 7.75 22.46 -10.07
CA PHE A 72 7.60 22.16 -8.64
C PHE A 72 7.37 20.67 -8.40
N ARG A 73 6.67 19.97 -9.29
CA ARG A 73 6.49 18.51 -9.20
C ARG A 73 7.80 17.77 -9.38
N GLN A 74 8.62 18.18 -10.35
CA GLN A 74 9.94 17.60 -10.57
C GLN A 74 10.88 17.84 -9.38
N ARG A 75 10.87 19.07 -8.81
CA ARG A 75 11.64 19.39 -7.62
C ARG A 75 11.17 18.60 -6.40
N ALA A 76 9.87 18.47 -6.20
CA ALA A 76 9.30 17.65 -5.13
C ALA A 76 9.70 16.18 -5.27
N ARG A 77 9.66 15.62 -6.48
CA ARG A 77 10.12 14.25 -6.75
C ARG A 77 11.60 14.06 -6.44
N ALA A 78 12.45 14.99 -6.86
CA ALA A 78 13.88 14.95 -6.57
C ALA A 78 14.16 15.01 -5.06
N PHE A 79 13.47 15.91 -4.35
CA PHE A 79 13.58 16.03 -2.89
C PHE A 79 13.14 14.76 -2.16
N LEU A 80 12.01 14.17 -2.55
CA LEU A 80 11.52 12.94 -1.94
C LEU A 80 12.42 11.73 -2.23
N ALA A 81 13.03 11.68 -3.42
CA ALA A 81 14.05 10.68 -3.76
C ALA A 81 15.32 10.84 -2.91
N GLU A 82 15.82 12.07 -2.74
CA GLU A 82 16.98 12.36 -1.88
C GLU A 82 16.71 12.01 -0.41
N ALA A 83 15.49 12.26 0.07
CA ALA A 83 15.07 11.91 1.42
C ALA A 83 14.85 10.40 1.63
N GLY A 84 15.00 9.56 0.60
CA GLY A 84 14.72 8.12 0.68
C GLY A 84 13.24 7.80 0.88
N LEU A 85 12.35 8.72 0.54
CA LEU A 85 10.89 8.58 0.66
C LEU A 85 10.22 8.13 -0.64
N PHE A 86 11.00 7.98 -1.71
CA PHE A 86 10.61 7.33 -2.95
C PHE A 86 11.28 5.95 -2.99
N ASP A 87 10.52 4.89 -2.75
CA ASP A 87 10.96 3.55 -3.08
C ASP A 87 10.82 3.34 -4.60
N ASP A 88 11.87 2.83 -5.23
CA ASP A 88 11.91 2.39 -6.65
C ASP A 88 11.05 1.14 -6.91
N GLU A 89 10.25 0.69 -5.95
CA GLU A 89 9.29 -0.38 -6.19
C GLU A 89 8.22 0.13 -7.16
N PRO A 90 8.03 -0.54 -8.31
CA PRO A 90 6.98 -0.15 -9.23
C PRO A 90 5.67 -0.36 -8.49
N TRP A 91 5.03 0.75 -8.12
CA TRP A 91 3.63 0.79 -7.72
C TRP A 91 2.79 0.34 -8.93
N GLN A 92 2.82 -0.96 -9.23
CA GLN A 92 1.93 -1.58 -10.19
C GLN A 92 0.55 -1.41 -9.61
N ALA A 93 -0.20 -0.53 -10.27
CA ALA A 93 -1.64 -0.39 -10.25
C ALA A 93 -2.34 -1.55 -9.55
N ALA A 94 -2.70 -1.34 -8.28
CA ALA A 94 -3.89 -1.98 -7.74
C ALA A 94 -5.07 -1.34 -8.48
N GLY A 95 -5.47 -1.97 -9.58
CA GLY A 95 -6.73 -1.71 -10.27
C GLY A 95 -7.93 -2.25 -9.49
#